data_AF-A0A350C2U0-F1
#
_entry.id   AF-A0A350C2U0-F1
#
_cell.length_a   1.000
_cell.length_b   1.000
_cell.length_c   1.000
_cell.angle_alpha   90.00
_cell.angle_beta   90.00
_cell.angle_gamma   90.00
#
_symmetry.space_group_name_H-M   'P 1'
#
loop_
_entity.id
_entity.type
_entity.pdbx_description
1 polymer ?
#
loop_
_entity_poly.entity_id
_entity_poly.type
_entity_poly.pdbx_seq_one_letter_code
_entity_poly.pdbx_strand_id
1 'polypeptide(L)' 'MQYAYIGRKLKKRAFRRLWIARINAAARQEGMSYSTFMHGLSKADIKLNRKVLA' A
#
# COMPACT_ATOMS: atom_id res chain seq x y z
N MET A 1 -9.01 -23.43 -17.15
CA MET A 1 -9.04 -23.22 -15.68
C MET A 1 -7.83 -22.46 -15.09
N GLN A 2 -6.68 -22.38 -15.78
CA GLN A 2 -5.46 -21.69 -15.28
C GLN A 2 -5.62 -20.16 -15.10
N TYR A 3 -6.33 -19.48 -16.01
CA TYR A 3 -6.49 -18.01 -15.97
C TYR A 3 -7.23 -17.50 -14.72
N ALA A 4 -8.24 -18.23 -14.24
CA ALA A 4 -9.02 -17.83 -13.06
C ALA A 4 -8.20 -17.90 -11.75
N TYR A 5 -7.22 -18.81 -11.66
CA TYR A 5 -6.31 -18.90 -10.52
C TYR A 5 -5.29 -17.75 -10.53
N ILE A 6 -4.69 -17.49 -11.69
CA ILE A 6 -3.74 -16.39 -11.89
C ILE A 6 -4.41 -15.03 -11.64
N GLY A 7 -5.63 -14.83 -12.17
CA GLY A 7 -6.40 -13.60 -12.00
C GLY A 7 -6.69 -13.27 -10.52
N ARG A 8 -7.00 -14.27 -9.69
CA ARG A 8 -7.19 -14.07 -8.24
C ARG A 8 -5.90 -13.59 -7.55
N LYS A 9 -4.73 -14.10 -7.95
CA LYS A 9 -3.43 -13.65 -7.42
C LYS A 9 -3.07 -12.25 -7.91
N LEU A 10 -3.33 -11.95 -9.19
CA LEU A 10 -3.10 -10.64 -9.79
C LEU A 10 -3.98 -9.55 -9.17
N LYS A 11 -5.26 -9.83 -8.90
CA LYS A 11 -6.19 -8.90 -8.25
C LYS A 11 -5.62 -8.39 -6.92
N LYS A 12 -5.11 -9.28 -6.06
CA LYS A 12 -4.46 -8.90 -4.78
C LYS A 12 -3.26 -7.97 -4.98
N ARG A 13 -2.46 -8.20 -6.03
CA ARG A 13 -1.29 -7.36 -6.38
C ARG A 13 -1.71 -5.99 -6.91
N ALA A 14 -2.75 -5.94 -7.74
CA ALA A 14 -3.29 -4.71 -8.30
C ALA A 14 -3.84 -3.79 -7.21
N PHE A 15 -4.64 -4.32 -6.27
CA PHE A 15 -5.12 -3.54 -5.12
C PHE A 15 -3.98 -3.03 -4.25
N ARG A 16 -2.94 -3.86 -4.02
CA ARG A 16 -1.77 -3.40 -3.26
C ARG A 16 -1.04 -2.26 -3.96
N ARG A 17 -0.90 -2.30 -5.29
CA ARG A 17 -0.34 -1.18 -6.08
C ARG A 17 -1.20 0.07 -5.95
N LEU A 18 -2.52 -0.07 -6.04
CA LEU A 18 -3.46 1.05 -5.89
C LEU A 18 -3.32 1.71 -4.52
N TRP A 19 -3.27 0.94 -3.44
CA TRP A 19 -3.11 1.48 -2.08
C TRP A 19 -1.77 2.20 -1.90
N ILE A 20 -0.68 1.64 -2.43
CA ILE A 20 0.63 2.32 -2.40
C ILE A 20 0.56 3.66 -3.15
N ALA A 21 -0.12 3.71 -4.30
CA ALA A 21 -0.27 4.96 -5.05
C ALA A 21 -1.09 6.02 -4.28
N ARG A 22 -2.19 5.62 -3.63
CA ARG A 22 -3.01 6.53 -2.80
C ARG A 22 -2.24 7.07 -1.60
N ILE A 23 -1.57 6.19 -0.85
CA ILE A 23 -0.75 6.57 0.30
C ILE A 23 0.42 7.46 -0.15
N ASN A 24 1.06 7.15 -1.29
CA ASN A 24 2.15 7.96 -1.80
C ASN A 24 1.68 9.36 -2.23
N ALA A 25 0.46 9.49 -2.77
CA ALA A 25 -0.11 10.81 -3.08
C ALA A 25 -0.38 11.62 -1.81
N ALA A 26 -0.99 11.01 -0.79
CA ALA A 26 -1.24 11.67 0.50
C ALA A 26 0.07 12.03 1.22
N ALA A 27 1.02 11.11 1.31
CA ALA A 27 2.33 11.35 1.90
C ALA A 27 3.07 12.50 1.20
N ARG A 28 2.98 12.58 -0.13
CA ARG A 28 3.59 13.68 -0.90
C ARG A 28 2.95 15.03 -0.63
N GLN A 29 1.64 15.10 -0.34
CA GLN A 29 1.00 16.35 0.08
C GLN A 29 1.59 16.87 1.40
N GLU A 30 1.92 15.95 2.31
CA GLU A 30 2.60 16.23 3.58
C GLU A 30 4.14 16.35 3.44
N GLY A 31 4.67 16.45 2.22
CA GLY A 31 6.11 16.61 1.96
C GLY A 31 6.97 15.37 2.23
N MET A 32 6.36 14.20 2.45
CA MET A 32 7.06 12.96 2.78
C MET A 32 6.92 11.87 1.69
N SER A 33 7.89 10.97 1.61
CA SER A 33 7.82 9.81 0.73
C SER A 33 7.11 8.64 1.40
N TYR A 34 6.47 7.76 0.63
CA TYR A 34 5.88 6.52 1.15
C TYR A 34 6.86 5.70 1.99
N SER A 35 8.14 5.63 1.60
CA SER A 35 9.18 4.91 2.34
C SER A 35 9.43 5.52 3.71
N THR A 36 9.51 6.85 3.79
CA THR A 36 9.69 7.59 5.04
C THR A 36 8.47 7.43 5.95
N PHE A 37 7.26 7.52 5.40
CA PHE A 37 6.01 7.33 6.13
C PHE A 37 5.90 5.91 6.72
N MET A 38 6.17 4.88 5.91
CA MET A 38 6.17 3.49 6.37
C MET A 38 7.27 3.20 7.39
N HIS A 39 8.44 3.83 7.25
CA HIS A 39 9.52 3.71 8.23
C HIS A 39 9.13 4.34 9.56
N GLY A 40 8.50 5.52 9.54
CA GLY A 40 7.94 6.19 10.72
C GLY A 40 6.88 5.34 11.43
N LEU A 41 5.95 4.75 10.68
CA LEU A 41 4.94 3.83 11.22
C LEU A 41 5.57 2.62 11.91
N SER A 42 6.60 2.01 11.31
CA SER A 42 7.31 0.89 11.90
C SER A 42 8.09 1.29 13.16
N LYS A 43 8.68 2.49 13.18
CA LYS A 43 9.40 3.02 14.34
C LYS A 43 8.46 3.34 15.51
N ALA A 44 7.22 3.75 15.20
CA ALA A 44 6.17 3.99 16.17
C ALA A 44 5.41 2.71 16.60
N ASP A 45 5.83 1.52 16.13
CA ASP A 45 5.16 0.22 16.30
C ASP A 45 3.67 0.19 15.88
N ILE A 46 3.28 1.11 14.98
CA ILE A 46 1.92 1.19 14.47
C ILE A 46 1.78 0.18 13.33
N LYS A 47 1.23 -0.99 13.64
CA LYS A 47 0.92 -2.06 12.67
C LYS A 47 -0.34 -1.74 11.86
N LEU A 48 -0.38 -0.58 11.20
CA LEU A 48 -1.48 -0.21 10.31
C LEU A 48 -1.38 -0.93 8.97
N ASN A 49 -2.50 -1.49 8.54
CA ASN A 49 -2.59 -2.21 7.28
C ASN A 49 -2.76 -1.22 6.12
N ARG A 50 -2.04 -1.42 5.01
CA ARG A 50 -2.06 -0.53 3.83
C ARG A 50 -3.45 -0.35 3.21
N LYS A 51 -4.35 -1.30 3.47
CA LYS A 51 -5.77 -1.24 3.09
C LYS A 51 -6.54 -0.16 3.84
N VAL A 52 -6.19 0.08 5.10
CA VAL A 52 -6.88 1.02 6.00
C VAL A 52 -6.35 2.45 5.82
N LEU A 53 -5.09 2.58 5.39
CA LEU A 53 -4.41 3.86 5.13
C LEU A 53 -4.74 4.49 3.76
N ALA A 54 -5.48 3.78 2.89
CA ALA A 54 -5.72 4.17 1.50
C ALA A 54 -7.12 4.69 1.26
#